data_AF-F4S4K2-F1
#
_entry.id   AF-F4S4K2-F1
#
_cell.length_a   1.000
_cell.length_b   1.000
_cell.length_c   1.000
_cell.angle_alpha   90.00
_cell.angle_beta   90.00
_cell.angle_gamma   90.00
#
_symmetry.space_group_name_H-M   'P 1'
#
loop_
_entity.id
_entity.type
_entity.pdbx_description
1 polymer ?
#
loop_
_entity_poly.entity_id
_entity_poly.type
_entity_poly.pdbx_seq_one_letter_code
_entity_poly.pdbx_strand_id
1 'polypeptide(L)'
;MPPCDCSNCLPAEAEALWLAQKALTLDNFDKAIKWGEMDLYQLLDDLPLPPPNPEASLRTEILRCGENDELRSSKPLKSLVTKWLSAFEEAFYGFYSKDSEIGPWDYFSTGLAWDLALNIDAINQPGELSHFLPGEIIAGQFGTLYDCFVAWQDEEGATEALAQAIRRRKVIRRKGPLKPPVSVEGTELVKKREAAEKVAIKQAKLLEKQLEDAHKAAQADAKKKRIEDEAKERKRLAEMRSKAREERLAKQATRAPKGTATCKRAATSQIGPSTDTRVKCNTSATTTLPQDNHLQPHLPHTHATNPTESEMIDPRLRVLERFSWAYRRKFAIEALVILLALD
;
A
#
# COMPACT_ATOMS: atom_id res chain seq x y z
N MET A 1 26.53 -42.00 12.27
CA MET A 1 25.27 -41.86 11.49
C MET A 1 25.52 -40.79 10.45
N PRO A 2 25.12 -41.01 9.18
CA PRO A 2 25.18 -39.93 8.20
C PRO A 2 24.34 -38.74 8.68
N PRO A 3 24.74 -37.49 8.35
CA PRO A 3 23.92 -36.32 8.60
C PRO A 3 22.55 -36.50 7.94
N CYS A 4 21.50 -36.00 8.61
CA CYS A 4 20.13 -36.18 8.15
C CYS A 4 19.75 -35.05 7.19
N ASP A 5 19.06 -35.38 6.10
CA ASP A 5 18.61 -34.40 5.10
C ASP A 5 17.16 -33.94 5.35
N CYS A 6 16.71 -33.95 6.61
CA CYS A 6 15.35 -33.51 6.94
C CYS A 6 15.30 -32.00 7.16
N SER A 7 14.09 -31.43 7.08
CA SER A 7 13.86 -29.99 7.27
C SER A 7 14.38 -29.43 8.60
N ASN A 8 14.47 -30.25 9.64
CA ASN A 8 15.02 -29.82 10.94
C ASN A 8 16.56 -29.75 10.93
N CYS A 9 17.22 -30.59 10.13
CA CYS A 9 18.68 -30.60 9.97
C CYS A 9 19.14 -29.54 8.96
N LEU A 10 18.35 -29.29 7.90
CA LEU A 10 18.67 -28.38 6.79
C LEU A 10 17.49 -27.41 6.52
N PRO A 11 17.15 -26.51 7.46
CA PRO A 11 15.99 -25.63 7.33
C PRO A 11 16.12 -24.61 6.19
N ALA A 12 17.34 -24.18 5.85
CA ALA A 12 17.59 -23.23 4.77
C ALA A 12 17.30 -23.84 3.39
N GLU A 13 17.75 -25.08 3.16
CA GLU A 13 17.46 -25.82 1.92
C GLU A 13 15.97 -26.16 1.79
N ALA A 14 15.33 -26.53 2.90
CA ALA A 14 13.89 -26.77 2.92
C ALA A 14 13.08 -25.50 2.58
N GLU A 15 13.49 -24.34 3.10
CA GLU A 15 12.88 -23.05 2.74
C GLU A 15 13.12 -22.71 1.26
N ALA A 16 14.35 -22.91 0.77
CA ALA A 16 14.69 -22.66 -0.64
C ALA A 16 13.85 -23.54 -1.58
N LEU A 17 13.68 -24.82 -1.26
CA LEU A 17 12.86 -25.76 -2.03
C LEU A 17 11.37 -25.36 -1.99
N TRP A 18 10.87 -24.93 -0.82
CA TRP A 18 9.51 -24.42 -0.66
C TRP A 18 9.26 -23.18 -1.53
N LEU A 19 10.18 -22.23 -1.54
CA LEU A 19 10.08 -21.04 -2.38
C LEU A 19 10.16 -21.40 -3.86
N ALA A 20 11.09 -22.29 -4.23
CA ALA A 20 11.30 -22.79 -5.59
C ALA A 20 10.13 -23.60 -6.15
N GLN A 21 9.15 -24.01 -5.33
CA GLN A 21 7.98 -24.77 -5.77
C GLN A 21 7.25 -24.13 -6.97
N LYS A 22 7.27 -22.79 -7.07
CA LYS A 22 6.67 -22.06 -8.22
C LYS A 22 7.42 -22.25 -9.54
N ALA A 23 8.70 -22.64 -9.47
CA ALA A 23 9.57 -22.91 -10.60
C ALA A 23 9.74 -24.40 -10.91
N LEU A 24 9.20 -25.27 -10.06
CA LEU A 24 9.25 -26.71 -10.27
C LEU A 24 8.31 -27.10 -11.41
N THR A 25 8.85 -27.84 -12.34
CA THR A 25 8.16 -28.49 -13.47
C THR A 25 8.38 -29.99 -13.36
N LEU A 26 7.56 -30.77 -14.07
CA LEU A 26 7.74 -32.23 -14.11
C LEU A 26 9.14 -32.62 -14.61
N ASP A 27 9.75 -31.80 -15.48
CA ASP A 27 11.05 -32.08 -16.10
C ASP A 27 12.26 -31.77 -15.19
N ASN A 28 12.12 -30.85 -14.24
CA ASN A 28 13.20 -30.43 -13.35
C ASN A 28 13.09 -30.95 -11.91
N PHE A 29 11.94 -31.50 -11.52
CA PHE A 29 11.64 -31.88 -10.14
C PHE A 29 12.69 -32.82 -9.51
N ASP A 30 13.03 -33.92 -10.18
CA ASP A 30 14.01 -34.91 -9.68
C ASP A 30 15.43 -34.36 -9.53
N LYS A 31 15.77 -33.33 -10.33
CA LYS A 31 17.06 -32.63 -10.24
C LYS A 31 17.03 -31.61 -9.11
N ALA A 32 15.94 -30.85 -9.01
CA ALA A 32 15.75 -29.81 -7.99
C ALA A 32 15.78 -30.36 -6.56
N ILE A 33 15.29 -31.58 -6.32
CA ILE A 33 15.40 -32.24 -5.00
C ILE A 33 16.86 -32.44 -4.56
N LYS A 34 17.80 -32.52 -5.51
CA LYS A 34 19.23 -32.74 -5.24
C LYS A 34 20.05 -31.46 -5.28
N TRP A 35 19.41 -30.32 -5.54
CA TRP A 35 20.07 -29.03 -5.66
C TRP A 35 20.30 -28.40 -4.29
N GLY A 36 21.42 -27.69 -4.16
CA GLY A 36 21.69 -26.91 -2.97
C GLY A 36 20.86 -25.63 -2.95
N GLU A 37 20.90 -24.93 -1.81
CA GLU A 37 20.20 -23.66 -1.61
C GLU A 37 20.44 -22.64 -2.74
N MET A 38 21.69 -22.48 -3.19
CA MET A 38 22.05 -21.50 -4.22
C MET A 38 21.46 -21.83 -5.59
N ASP A 39 21.44 -23.11 -5.97
CA ASP A 39 20.88 -23.56 -7.25
C ASP A 39 19.36 -23.39 -7.27
N LEU A 40 18.70 -23.61 -6.13
CA LEU A 40 17.26 -23.40 -5.97
C LEU A 40 16.87 -21.91 -6.05
N TYR A 41 17.70 -21.00 -5.54
CA TYR A 41 17.48 -19.57 -5.74
C TYR A 41 17.76 -19.14 -7.18
N GLN A 42 18.78 -19.69 -7.83
CA GLN A 42 19.03 -19.41 -9.25
C GLN A 42 17.84 -19.85 -10.11
N LEU A 43 17.22 -21.00 -9.80
CA LEU A 43 16.00 -21.46 -10.48
C LEU A 43 14.84 -20.45 -10.35
N LEU A 44 14.74 -19.76 -9.22
CA LEU A 44 13.74 -18.71 -9.02
C LEU A 44 14.05 -17.45 -9.82
N ASP A 45 15.32 -17.07 -9.91
CA ASP A 45 15.77 -15.91 -10.68
C ASP A 45 15.63 -16.13 -12.20
N ASP A 46 15.75 -17.38 -12.65
CA ASP A 46 15.61 -17.78 -14.05
C ASP A 46 14.14 -17.89 -14.52
N LEU A 47 13.17 -17.77 -13.60
CA LEU A 47 11.75 -17.76 -13.98
C LEU A 47 11.44 -16.57 -14.90
N PRO A 48 10.63 -16.77 -15.96
CA PRO A 48 10.13 -15.64 -16.73
C PRO A 48 9.39 -14.70 -15.78
N LEU A 49 9.54 -13.39 -16.01
CA LEU A 49 8.80 -12.38 -15.25
C LEU A 49 7.33 -12.80 -15.21
N PRO A 50 6.73 -12.92 -14.01
CA PRO A 50 5.34 -13.33 -13.91
C PRO A 50 4.50 -12.37 -14.76
N PRO A 51 3.45 -12.87 -15.43
CA PRO A 51 2.53 -11.97 -16.11
C PRO A 51 2.10 -10.88 -15.12
N PRO A 52 1.93 -9.63 -15.59
CA PRO A 52 1.51 -8.55 -14.71
C PRO A 52 0.32 -9.04 -13.91
N ASN A 53 0.39 -8.89 -12.58
CA ASN A 53 -0.70 -9.32 -11.70
C ASN A 53 -2.00 -8.80 -12.32
N PRO A 54 -3.02 -9.65 -12.50
CA PRO A 54 -4.30 -9.18 -13.03
C PRO A 54 -4.66 -7.96 -12.19
N GLU A 55 -4.92 -6.84 -12.87
CA GLU A 55 -5.20 -5.57 -12.21
C GLU A 55 -6.14 -5.86 -11.05
N ALA A 56 -5.66 -5.60 -9.83
CA ALA A 56 -6.33 -6.02 -8.62
C ALA A 56 -7.78 -5.57 -8.75
N SER A 57 -8.66 -6.54 -9.02
CA SER A 57 -9.97 -6.22 -9.54
C SER A 57 -10.62 -5.33 -8.49
N LEU A 58 -10.90 -4.07 -8.87
CA LEU A 58 -11.51 -3.09 -7.99
C LEU A 58 -12.92 -3.50 -7.53
N ARG A 59 -13.39 -4.68 -7.99
CA ARG A 59 -14.59 -5.33 -7.49
C ARG A 59 -14.57 -5.33 -5.98
N THR A 60 -15.62 -4.72 -5.46
CA THR A 60 -16.02 -4.81 -4.07
C THR A 60 -16.05 -6.27 -3.65
N GLU A 61 -15.16 -6.66 -2.74
CA GLU A 61 -15.29 -7.93 -2.03
C GLU A 61 -16.61 -7.91 -1.24
N ILE A 62 -17.45 -8.91 -1.49
CA ILE A 62 -18.78 -9.04 -0.90
C ILE A 62 -18.61 -9.53 0.53
N LEU A 63 -19.05 -8.71 1.47
CA LEU A 63 -19.07 -9.09 2.87
C LEU A 63 -20.33 -9.89 3.19
N ARG A 64 -20.18 -10.95 3.98
CA ARG A 64 -21.32 -11.74 4.49
C ARG A 64 -21.74 -11.23 5.86
N CYS A 65 -23.04 -11.03 6.04
CA CYS A 65 -23.67 -10.56 7.27
C CYS A 65 -23.99 -11.75 8.18
N GLY A 66 -23.12 -11.99 9.18
CA GLY A 66 -23.33 -13.04 10.17
C GLY A 66 -24.59 -12.85 11.01
N GLU A 67 -25.08 -13.92 11.63
CA GLU A 67 -26.30 -13.89 12.46
C GLU A 67 -26.19 -12.96 13.67
N ASN A 68 -24.98 -12.80 14.20
CA ASN A 68 -24.67 -11.94 15.35
C ASN A 68 -24.19 -10.54 14.95
N ASP A 69 -24.33 -10.12 13.69
CA ASP A 69 -23.86 -8.79 13.29
C ASP A 69 -24.78 -7.69 13.84
N GLU A 70 -24.19 -6.66 14.44
CA GLU A 70 -24.89 -5.51 15.03
C GLU A 70 -25.82 -4.78 14.03
N LEU A 71 -25.49 -4.82 12.72
CA LEU A 71 -26.35 -4.24 11.69
C LEU A 71 -27.74 -4.87 11.65
N ARG A 72 -27.87 -6.15 12.04
CA ARG A 72 -29.18 -6.80 12.13
C ARG A 72 -30.07 -6.20 13.20
N SER A 73 -29.54 -5.40 14.12
CA SER A 73 -30.34 -4.66 15.12
C SER A 73 -30.84 -3.31 14.61
N SER A 74 -30.31 -2.82 13.49
CA SER A 74 -30.68 -1.52 12.91
C SER A 74 -32.11 -1.54 12.34
N LYS A 75 -33.02 -0.73 12.90
CA LYS A 75 -34.43 -0.66 12.45
C LYS A 75 -34.57 -0.24 10.97
N PRO A 76 -33.86 0.80 10.47
CA PRO A 76 -33.99 1.18 9.06
C PRO A 76 -33.52 0.09 8.10
N LEU A 77 -32.44 -0.64 8.44
CA LEU A 77 -31.98 -1.77 7.60
C LEU A 77 -32.93 -2.95 7.63
N LYS A 78 -33.56 -3.25 8.78
CA LYS A 78 -34.65 -4.26 8.83
C LYS A 78 -35.80 -3.89 7.89
N SER A 79 -36.17 -2.60 7.85
CA SER A 79 -37.20 -2.08 6.92
C SER A 79 -36.79 -2.37 5.47
N LEU A 80 -35.57 -1.97 5.07
CA LEU A 80 -35.04 -2.22 3.73
C LEU A 80 -35.06 -3.71 3.35
N VAL A 81 -34.53 -4.57 4.23
CA VAL A 81 -34.50 -6.03 4.01
C VAL A 81 -35.91 -6.59 3.81
N THR A 82 -36.87 -6.17 4.64
CA THR A 82 -38.27 -6.60 4.53
C THR A 82 -38.88 -6.14 3.21
N LYS A 83 -38.63 -4.90 2.80
CA LYS A 83 -39.12 -4.36 1.53
C LYS A 83 -38.53 -5.08 0.32
N TRP A 84 -37.23 -5.40 0.35
CA TRP A 84 -36.61 -6.18 -0.73
C TRP A 84 -37.20 -7.58 -0.85
N LEU A 85 -37.42 -8.27 0.28
CA LEU A 85 -38.06 -9.59 0.27
C LEU A 85 -39.47 -9.52 -0.32
N SER A 86 -40.27 -8.53 0.10
CA SER A 86 -41.63 -8.32 -0.42
C SER A 86 -41.62 -7.98 -1.91
N ALA A 87 -40.77 -7.04 -2.33
CA ALA A 87 -40.66 -6.63 -3.73
C ALA A 87 -40.18 -7.78 -4.63
N PHE A 88 -39.26 -8.61 -4.13
CA PHE A 88 -38.82 -9.80 -4.85
C PHE A 88 -39.91 -10.87 -4.92
N GLU A 89 -40.62 -11.12 -3.82
CA GLU A 89 -41.74 -12.06 -3.78
C GLU A 89 -42.86 -11.68 -4.75
N GLU A 90 -43.22 -10.40 -4.79
CA GLU A 90 -44.20 -9.86 -5.74
C GLU A 90 -43.73 -10.02 -7.19
N ALA A 91 -42.47 -9.67 -7.48
CA ALA A 91 -41.88 -9.89 -8.80
C ALA A 91 -41.88 -11.38 -9.17
N PHE A 92 -41.48 -12.25 -8.24
CA PHE A 92 -41.41 -13.69 -8.45
C PHE A 92 -42.76 -14.29 -8.81
N TYR A 93 -43.81 -13.99 -8.03
CA TYR A 93 -45.15 -14.49 -8.31
C TYR A 93 -45.87 -13.78 -9.46
N GLY A 94 -45.27 -12.72 -10.02
CA GLY A 94 -45.66 -12.18 -11.31
C GLY A 94 -45.27 -13.08 -12.49
N PHE A 95 -44.21 -13.89 -12.35
CA PHE A 95 -43.70 -14.78 -13.40
C PHE A 95 -43.98 -16.27 -13.12
N TYR A 96 -44.03 -16.67 -11.85
CA TYR A 96 -44.21 -18.06 -11.41
C TYR A 96 -45.52 -18.25 -10.65
N SER A 97 -46.12 -19.44 -10.74
CA SER A 97 -47.32 -19.78 -9.98
C SER A 97 -47.02 -19.88 -8.48
N LYS A 98 -48.00 -19.53 -7.64
CA LYS A 98 -47.93 -19.70 -6.18
C LYS A 98 -47.88 -21.16 -5.75
N ASP A 99 -48.34 -22.07 -6.62
CA ASP A 99 -48.33 -23.52 -6.37
C ASP A 99 -47.00 -24.21 -6.78
N SER A 100 -45.99 -23.43 -7.17
CA SER A 100 -44.65 -23.94 -7.51
C SER A 100 -43.97 -24.59 -6.30
N GLU A 101 -43.28 -25.71 -6.50
CA GLU A 101 -42.45 -26.35 -5.46
C GLU A 101 -41.27 -25.47 -5.05
N ILE A 102 -40.85 -24.55 -5.93
CA ILE A 102 -39.76 -23.61 -5.70
C ILE A 102 -40.38 -22.23 -5.42
N GLY A 103 -39.99 -21.63 -4.31
CA GLY A 103 -40.46 -20.32 -3.86
C GLY A 103 -39.42 -19.20 -4.01
N PRO A 104 -39.82 -17.95 -3.75
CA PRO A 104 -38.92 -16.80 -3.82
C PRO A 104 -37.75 -16.90 -2.82
N TRP A 105 -37.96 -17.51 -1.65
CA TRP A 105 -36.92 -17.68 -0.64
C TRP A 105 -35.76 -18.59 -1.08
N ASP A 106 -35.99 -19.49 -2.05
CA ASP A 106 -34.96 -20.38 -2.59
C ASP A 106 -33.94 -19.62 -3.45
N TYR A 107 -34.37 -18.49 -4.02
CA TYR A 107 -33.54 -17.64 -4.88
C TYR A 107 -33.01 -16.40 -4.15
N PHE A 108 -33.84 -15.79 -3.29
CA PHE A 108 -33.50 -14.58 -2.55
C PHE A 108 -33.88 -14.75 -1.07
N SER A 109 -33.01 -15.46 -0.35
CA SER A 109 -33.21 -15.72 1.08
C SER A 109 -32.98 -14.48 1.94
N THR A 110 -33.53 -14.48 3.16
CA THR A 110 -33.29 -13.43 4.16
C THR A 110 -31.80 -13.20 4.44
N GLY A 111 -30.98 -14.26 4.42
CA GLY A 111 -29.54 -14.13 4.59
C GLY A 111 -28.89 -13.32 3.47
N LEU A 112 -29.30 -13.58 2.23
CA LEU A 112 -28.80 -12.87 1.05
C LEU A 112 -29.25 -11.39 1.04
N ALA A 113 -30.48 -11.12 1.48
CA ALA A 113 -30.96 -9.74 1.66
C ALA A 113 -30.15 -8.98 2.72
N TRP A 114 -29.73 -9.63 3.81
CA TRP A 114 -28.83 -9.03 4.80
C TRP A 114 -27.40 -8.85 4.30
N ASP A 115 -26.89 -9.79 3.49
CA ASP A 115 -25.61 -9.61 2.79
C ASP A 115 -25.67 -8.39 1.87
N LEU A 116 -26.79 -8.21 1.16
CA LEU A 116 -27.01 -7.03 0.34
C LEU A 116 -27.06 -5.75 1.19
N ALA A 117 -27.77 -5.78 2.32
CA ALA A 117 -27.89 -4.66 3.26
C ALA A 117 -26.52 -4.23 3.85
N LEU A 118 -25.61 -5.18 4.10
CA LEU A 118 -24.26 -4.89 4.59
C LEU A 118 -23.38 -4.20 3.54
N ASN A 119 -23.68 -4.39 2.25
CA ASN A 119 -22.90 -3.85 1.13
C ASN A 119 -23.67 -2.79 0.32
N ILE A 120 -24.68 -2.14 0.90
CA ILE A 120 -25.51 -1.12 0.23
C ILE A 120 -24.71 0.05 -0.35
N ASP A 121 -23.54 0.33 0.20
CA ASP A 121 -22.66 1.38 -0.29
C ASP A 121 -21.95 1.03 -1.61
N ALA A 122 -22.00 -0.24 -2.01
CA ALA A 122 -21.48 -0.71 -3.30
C ALA A 122 -22.53 -0.75 -4.40
N ILE A 123 -23.78 -0.36 -4.13
CA ILE A 123 -24.90 -0.46 -5.07
C ILE A 123 -25.30 0.95 -5.51
N ASN A 124 -24.70 1.39 -6.61
CA ASN A 124 -24.99 2.65 -7.31
C ASN A 124 -25.87 2.44 -8.54
N GLN A 125 -25.87 1.22 -9.10
CA GLN A 125 -26.65 0.89 -10.30
C GLN A 125 -27.29 -0.51 -10.18
N PRO A 126 -28.43 -0.77 -10.85
CA PRO A 126 -29.07 -2.08 -10.82
C PRO A 126 -28.13 -3.24 -11.21
N GLY A 127 -27.30 -3.04 -12.25
CA GLY A 127 -26.37 -4.06 -12.72
C GLY A 127 -25.32 -4.50 -11.70
N GLU A 128 -25.02 -3.68 -10.68
CA GLU A 128 -24.07 -4.04 -9.63
C GLU A 128 -24.64 -5.09 -8.65
N LEU A 129 -25.96 -5.30 -8.66
CA LEU A 129 -26.61 -6.40 -7.94
C LEU A 129 -26.16 -7.77 -8.45
N SER A 130 -25.64 -7.88 -9.68
CA SER A 130 -25.09 -9.11 -10.24
C SER A 130 -23.82 -9.60 -9.52
N HIS A 131 -23.22 -8.76 -8.67
CA HIS A 131 -22.14 -9.21 -7.81
C HIS A 131 -22.68 -10.05 -6.66
N PHE A 132 -23.82 -9.66 -6.09
CA PHE A 132 -24.43 -10.30 -4.94
C PHE A 132 -25.32 -11.48 -5.32
N LEU A 133 -26.01 -11.33 -6.45
CA LEU A 133 -26.91 -12.31 -7.03
C LEU A 133 -26.23 -12.93 -8.25
N PRO A 134 -26.18 -14.27 -8.40
CA PRO A 134 -25.46 -14.95 -9.49
C PRO A 134 -26.19 -14.86 -10.85
N GLY A 135 -26.67 -13.66 -11.21
CA GLY A 135 -27.46 -13.37 -12.40
C GLY A 135 -28.90 -12.95 -12.09
N GLU A 136 -29.59 -12.48 -13.13
CA GLU A 136 -31.04 -12.26 -13.08
C GLU A 136 -31.74 -13.59 -13.31
N ILE A 137 -32.50 -14.05 -12.31
CA ILE A 137 -33.37 -15.23 -12.47
C ILE A 137 -34.68 -14.81 -13.13
N ILE A 138 -35.12 -13.59 -12.82
CA ILE A 138 -36.33 -12.97 -13.35
C ILE A 138 -35.92 -11.69 -14.07
N ALA A 139 -36.43 -11.50 -15.28
CA ALA A 139 -36.18 -10.29 -16.05
C ALA A 139 -36.63 -9.04 -15.27
N GLY A 140 -35.72 -8.10 -15.06
CA GLY A 140 -36.00 -6.88 -14.31
C GLY A 140 -35.89 -7.00 -12.79
N GLN A 141 -35.50 -8.16 -12.25
CA GLN A 141 -35.27 -8.38 -10.82
C GLN A 141 -34.36 -7.31 -10.21
N PHE A 142 -33.25 -6.98 -10.89
CA PHE A 142 -32.31 -5.98 -10.39
C PHE A 142 -32.92 -4.58 -10.37
N GLY A 143 -33.73 -4.23 -11.39
CA GLY A 143 -34.47 -2.97 -11.42
C GLY A 143 -35.41 -2.85 -10.21
N THR A 144 -36.27 -3.86 -10.00
CA THR A 144 -37.23 -3.86 -8.89
C THR A 144 -36.56 -3.72 -7.52
N LEU A 145 -35.47 -4.45 -7.27
CA LEU A 145 -34.72 -4.37 -6.01
C LEU A 145 -34.03 -3.02 -5.83
N TYR A 146 -33.49 -2.46 -6.91
CA TYR A 146 -32.82 -1.17 -6.88
C TYR A 146 -33.82 -0.02 -6.68
N ASP A 147 -34.96 -0.03 -7.36
CA ASP A 147 -36.02 0.97 -7.19
C ASP A 147 -36.55 0.96 -5.75
N CYS A 148 -36.72 -0.23 -5.17
CA CYS A 148 -37.05 -0.40 -3.76
C CYS A 148 -36.00 0.21 -2.82
N PHE A 149 -34.71 0.05 -3.15
CA PHE A 149 -33.62 0.68 -2.41
C PHE A 149 -33.64 2.21 -2.53
N VAL A 150 -33.81 2.75 -3.74
CA VAL A 150 -33.90 4.20 -3.96
C VAL A 150 -35.07 4.79 -3.20
N ALA A 151 -36.25 4.19 -3.26
CA ALA A 151 -37.43 4.63 -2.51
C ALA A 151 -37.22 4.55 -0.98
N TRP A 152 -36.41 3.60 -0.51
CA TRP A 152 -36.04 3.51 0.90
C TRP A 152 -35.08 4.62 1.36
N GLN A 153 -34.25 5.18 0.46
CA GLN A 153 -33.31 6.25 0.83
C GLN A 153 -34.01 7.51 1.35
N ASP A 154 -35.26 7.72 0.94
CA ASP A 154 -36.10 8.84 1.38
C ASP A 154 -36.74 8.61 2.77
N GLU A 155 -36.60 7.41 3.36
CA GLU A 155 -37.16 7.10 4.68
C GLU A 155 -36.33 7.68 5.85
N GLU A 156 -37.02 7.91 6.98
CA GLU A 156 -36.37 8.38 8.20
C GLU A 156 -35.30 7.39 8.69
N GLY A 157 -34.09 7.89 8.93
CA GLY A 157 -32.96 7.10 9.41
C GLY A 157 -32.19 6.32 8.34
N ALA A 158 -32.62 6.34 7.06
CA ALA A 158 -31.92 5.67 5.98
C ALA A 158 -30.47 6.17 5.79
N THR A 159 -30.27 7.49 5.89
CA THR A 159 -28.94 8.12 5.79
C THR A 159 -27.99 7.65 6.91
N GLU A 160 -28.48 7.54 8.14
CA GLU A 160 -27.68 7.07 9.28
C GLU A 160 -27.33 5.59 9.13
N ALA A 161 -28.31 4.77 8.73
CA ALA A 161 -28.10 3.35 8.45
C ALA A 161 -27.08 3.11 7.32
N LEU A 162 -27.13 3.91 6.26
CA LEU A 162 -26.12 3.88 5.18
C LEU A 162 -24.73 4.21 5.73
N ALA A 163 -24.61 5.26 6.54
CA ALA A 163 -23.35 5.62 7.18
C ALA A 163 -22.84 4.51 8.13
N GLN A 164 -23.74 3.81 8.83
CA GLN A 164 -23.40 2.68 9.70
C GLN A 164 -22.85 1.49 8.89
N ALA A 165 -23.51 1.11 7.78
CA ALA A 165 -23.05 0.05 6.89
C ALA A 165 -21.67 0.37 6.30
N ILE A 166 -21.47 1.61 5.81
CA ILE A 166 -20.17 2.08 5.30
C ILE A 166 -19.07 1.96 6.37
N ARG A 167 -19.33 2.40 7.60
CA ARG A 167 -18.35 2.30 8.70
C ARG A 167 -18.02 0.84 8.98
N ARG A 168 -19.04 -0.02 9.07
CA ARG A 168 -18.86 -1.45 9.35
C ARG A 168 -18.01 -2.12 8.29
N ARG A 169 -18.29 -1.87 7.02
CA ARG A 169 -17.52 -2.37 5.89
C ARG A 169 -16.07 -1.90 5.89
N LYS A 170 -15.84 -0.62 6.20
CA LYS A 170 -14.47 -0.07 6.36
C LYS A 170 -13.71 -0.75 7.50
N VAL A 171 -14.37 -1.10 8.61
CA VAL A 171 -13.75 -1.82 9.72
C VAL A 171 -13.36 -3.24 9.30
N ILE A 172 -14.24 -3.95 8.58
CA ILE A 172 -13.98 -5.32 8.11
C ILE A 172 -12.83 -5.34 7.07
N ARG A 173 -12.83 -4.40 6.12
CA ARG A 173 -11.79 -4.29 5.07
C ARG A 173 -10.40 -3.89 5.56
N ARG A 174 -10.26 -3.36 6.78
CA ARG A 174 -8.94 -3.01 7.35
C ARG A 174 -8.06 -4.23 7.65
N LYS A 175 -8.62 -5.44 7.63
CA LYS A 175 -7.83 -6.66 7.56
C LYS A 175 -7.22 -6.69 6.16
N GLY A 176 -5.96 -6.25 6.05
CA GLY A 176 -5.25 -6.07 4.79
C GLY A 176 -5.25 -7.34 3.90
N PRO A 177 -4.69 -7.24 2.68
CA PRO A 177 -4.68 -8.37 1.74
C PRO A 177 -4.25 -9.64 2.48
N LEU A 178 -5.05 -10.70 2.32
CA LEU A 178 -4.77 -11.99 2.92
C LEU A 178 -3.35 -12.36 2.54
N LYS A 179 -2.43 -12.25 3.50
CA LYS A 179 -1.04 -12.67 3.27
C LYS A 179 -1.12 -14.14 2.89
N PRO A 180 -0.40 -14.58 1.84
CA PRO A 180 -0.35 -16.00 1.53
C PRO A 180 0.02 -16.75 2.81
N PRO A 181 -0.61 -17.89 3.11
CA PRO A 181 -0.29 -18.65 4.31
C PRO A 181 1.20 -18.99 4.29
N VAL A 182 1.95 -18.46 5.25
CA VAL A 182 3.38 -18.75 5.44
C VAL A 182 3.50 -19.71 6.61
N SER A 183 4.36 -20.72 6.50
CA SER A 183 4.73 -21.58 7.63
C SER A 183 5.22 -20.74 8.83
N VAL A 184 5.10 -21.27 10.04
CA VAL A 184 5.60 -20.61 11.27
C VAL A 184 7.10 -20.32 11.14
N GLU A 185 7.87 -21.30 10.66
CA GLU A 185 9.32 -21.16 10.43
C GLU A 185 9.63 -20.14 9.32
N GLY A 186 8.89 -20.20 8.21
CA GLY A 186 8.99 -19.22 7.12
C GLY A 186 8.66 -17.80 7.60
N THR A 187 7.74 -17.65 8.55
CA THR A 187 7.41 -16.35 9.14
C THR A 187 8.59 -15.77 9.95
N GLU A 188 9.32 -16.61 10.68
CA GLU A 188 10.53 -16.18 11.39
C GLU A 188 11.66 -15.83 10.44
N LEU A 189 11.83 -16.60 9.35
CA LEU A 189 12.85 -16.34 8.34
C LEU A 189 12.56 -15.04 7.59
N VAL A 190 11.31 -14.78 7.20
CA VAL A 190 10.88 -13.48 6.64
C VAL A 190 11.16 -12.34 7.62
N LYS A 191 10.83 -12.49 8.91
CA LYS A 191 11.15 -11.47 9.93
C LYS A 191 12.65 -11.22 10.04
N LYS A 192 13.49 -12.26 10.00
CA LYS A 192 14.95 -12.15 10.02
C LYS A 192 15.48 -11.43 8.78
N ARG A 193 14.96 -11.76 7.58
CA ARG A 193 15.31 -11.10 6.32
C ARG A 193 14.92 -9.62 6.34
N GLU A 194 13.69 -9.29 6.75
CA GLU A 194 13.23 -7.90 6.89
C GLU A 194 14.07 -7.11 7.91
N ALA A 195 14.48 -7.75 9.02
CA ALA A 195 15.35 -7.12 10.01
C ALA A 195 16.76 -6.87 9.44
N ALA A 196 17.33 -7.85 8.73
CA ALA A 196 18.62 -7.73 8.08
C ALA A 196 18.62 -6.64 6.98
N GLU A 197 17.56 -6.58 6.16
CA GLU A 197 17.38 -5.56 5.14
C GLU A 197 17.28 -4.16 5.76
N LYS A 198 16.51 -4.00 6.84
CA LYS A 198 16.45 -2.72 7.58
C LYS A 198 17.81 -2.30 8.13
N VAL A 199 18.63 -3.25 8.58
CA VAL A 199 20.00 -2.97 9.03
C VAL A 199 20.88 -2.58 7.84
N ALA A 200 20.81 -3.30 6.72
CA ALA A 200 21.56 -2.99 5.50
C ALA A 200 21.22 -1.60 4.96
N ILE A 201 19.94 -1.23 4.90
CA ILE A 201 19.50 0.11 4.48
C ILE A 201 20.03 1.20 5.43
N LYS A 202 20.02 0.95 6.75
CA LYS A 202 20.58 1.90 7.72
C LYS A 202 22.09 2.07 7.55
N GLN A 203 22.81 0.99 7.31
CA GLN A 203 24.26 1.02 7.06
C GLN A 203 24.57 1.75 5.75
N ALA A 204 23.83 1.48 4.67
CA ALA A 204 23.98 2.17 3.40
C ALA A 204 23.78 3.69 3.53
N LYS A 205 22.72 4.11 4.24
CA LYS A 205 22.47 5.55 4.52
C LYS A 205 23.57 6.19 5.35
N LEU A 206 24.16 5.45 6.30
CA LEU A 206 25.25 5.96 7.12
C LEU A 206 26.53 6.14 6.29
N LEU A 207 26.85 5.20 5.41
CA LEU A 207 27.98 5.30 4.48
C LEU A 207 27.78 6.46 3.49
N GLU A 208 26.58 6.62 2.93
CA GLU A 208 26.25 7.74 2.05
C GLU A 208 26.49 9.09 2.75
N LYS A 209 26.00 9.23 3.99
CA LYS A 209 26.25 10.43 4.80
C LYS A 209 27.74 10.67 5.06
N GLN A 210 28.51 9.63 5.36
CA GLN A 210 29.96 9.75 5.57
C GLN A 210 30.69 10.21 4.28
N LEU A 211 30.28 9.70 3.12
CA LEU A 211 30.83 10.12 1.83
C LEU A 211 30.47 11.57 1.51
N GLU A 212 29.24 12.00 1.79
CA GLU A 212 28.84 13.40 1.65
C GLU A 212 29.64 14.34 2.55
N ASP A 213 29.84 13.98 3.81
CA ASP A 213 30.59 14.79 4.77
C ASP A 213 32.08 14.86 4.38
N ALA A 214 32.68 13.75 3.94
CA ALA A 214 34.04 13.73 3.40
C ALA A 214 34.18 14.60 2.14
N HIS A 215 33.19 14.57 1.25
CA HIS A 215 33.17 15.41 0.06
C HIS A 215 33.05 16.91 0.41
N LYS A 216 32.19 17.28 1.37
CA LYS A 216 32.08 18.66 1.88
C LYS A 216 33.39 19.14 2.52
N ALA A 217 34.05 18.29 3.30
CA ALA A 217 35.34 18.60 3.90
C ALA A 217 36.42 18.84 2.82
N ALA A 218 36.51 17.95 1.82
CA ALA A 218 37.43 18.10 0.70
C ALA A 218 37.18 19.39 -0.10
N GLN A 219 35.91 19.75 -0.32
CA GLN A 219 35.56 21.02 -0.97
C GLN A 219 35.93 22.25 -0.13
N ALA A 220 35.73 22.19 1.19
CA ALA A 220 36.10 23.28 2.09
C ALA A 220 37.63 23.49 2.09
N ASP A 221 38.41 22.42 2.14
CA ASP A 221 39.87 22.48 2.10
C ASP A 221 40.38 22.97 0.74
N ALA A 222 39.77 22.54 -0.36
CA ALA A 222 40.08 23.06 -1.69
C ALA A 222 39.80 24.57 -1.80
N LYS A 223 38.68 25.06 -1.22
CA LYS A 223 38.37 26.50 -1.18
C LYS A 223 39.38 27.27 -0.33
N LYS A 224 39.78 26.76 0.84
CA LYS A 224 40.82 27.40 1.68
C LYS A 224 42.14 27.55 0.93
N LYS A 225 42.59 26.50 0.24
CA LYS A 225 43.82 26.55 -0.58
C LYS A 225 43.72 27.60 -1.70
N ARG A 226 42.59 27.68 -2.40
CA ARG A 226 42.36 28.72 -3.42
C ARG A 226 42.45 30.14 -2.85
N ILE A 227 41.82 30.37 -1.70
CA ILE A 227 41.86 31.69 -1.03
C ILE A 227 43.29 32.05 -0.61
N GLU A 228 44.05 31.09 -0.07
CA GLU A 228 45.46 31.31 0.30
C GLU A 228 46.33 31.64 -0.92
N ASP A 229 46.14 30.93 -2.03
CA ASP A 229 46.90 31.16 -3.27
C ASP A 229 46.54 32.52 -3.89
N GLU A 230 45.25 32.88 -3.94
CA GLU A 230 44.80 34.21 -4.38
C GLU A 230 45.36 35.32 -3.47
N ALA A 231 45.43 35.10 -2.15
CA ALA A 231 46.01 36.07 -1.22
C ALA A 231 47.51 36.25 -1.45
N LYS A 232 48.26 35.16 -1.68
CA LYS A 232 49.70 35.21 -2.03
C LYS A 232 49.91 35.93 -3.36
N GLU A 233 49.09 35.66 -4.36
CA GLU A 233 49.17 36.33 -5.66
C GLU A 233 48.86 37.83 -5.56
N ARG A 234 47.80 38.21 -4.83
CA ARG A 234 47.47 39.62 -4.55
C ARG A 234 48.61 40.33 -3.82
N LYS A 235 49.26 39.67 -2.86
CA LYS A 235 50.42 40.23 -2.16
C LYS A 235 51.60 40.48 -3.12
N ARG A 236 51.92 39.50 -3.99
CA ARG A 236 52.96 39.67 -5.02
C ARG A 236 52.66 40.82 -5.98
N LEU A 237 51.41 40.94 -6.43
CA LEU A 237 50.98 42.05 -7.30
C LEU A 237 51.05 43.40 -6.58
N ALA A 238 50.68 43.47 -5.30
CA ALA A 238 50.78 44.69 -4.50
C ALA A 238 52.24 45.13 -4.30
N GLU A 239 53.15 44.19 -4.02
CA GLU A 239 54.59 44.46 -3.92
C GLU A 239 55.17 44.99 -5.23
N MET A 240 54.82 44.39 -6.37
CA MET A 240 55.23 44.89 -7.70
C MET A 240 54.70 46.30 -7.96
N ARG A 241 53.45 46.61 -7.59
CA ARG A 241 52.87 47.95 -7.72
C ARG A 241 53.55 48.97 -6.82
N SER A 242 53.92 48.59 -5.59
CA SER A 242 54.66 49.46 -4.67
C SER A 242 56.02 49.83 -5.25
N LYS A 243 56.79 48.84 -5.71
CA LYS A 243 58.10 49.05 -6.35
C LYS A 243 58.00 49.95 -7.58
N ALA A 244 57.01 49.73 -8.45
CA ALA A 244 56.78 50.57 -9.62
C ALA A 244 56.40 52.03 -9.25
N ARG A 245 55.68 52.23 -8.13
CA ARG A 245 55.34 53.56 -7.63
C ARG A 245 56.56 54.27 -7.05
N GLU A 246 57.39 53.58 -6.28
CA GLU A 246 58.65 54.11 -5.76
C GLU A 246 59.58 54.52 -6.91
N GLU A 247 59.71 53.69 -7.94
CA GLU A 247 60.50 54.02 -9.14
C GLU A 247 59.95 55.25 -9.88
N ARG A 248 58.62 55.37 -10.01
CA ARG A 248 57.98 56.55 -10.59
C ARG A 248 58.25 57.82 -9.79
N LEU A 249 58.17 57.75 -8.47
CA LEU A 249 58.47 58.90 -7.60
C LEU A 249 59.95 59.30 -7.69
N ALA A 250 60.87 58.34 -7.74
CA ALA A 250 62.29 58.60 -7.97
C ALA A 250 62.55 59.29 -9.34
N LYS A 251 61.84 58.86 -10.39
CA LYS A 251 61.90 59.48 -11.72
C LYS A 251 61.25 60.88 -11.76
N GLN A 252 60.27 61.17 -10.92
CA GLN A 252 59.68 62.51 -10.82
C GLN A 252 60.59 63.48 -10.04
N ALA A 253 61.25 63.02 -8.98
CA ALA A 253 62.19 63.84 -8.20
C ALA A 253 63.38 64.34 -9.03
N THR A 254 63.75 63.64 -10.11
CA THR A 254 64.83 64.05 -11.02
C THR A 254 64.36 64.97 -12.17
N ARG A 255 63.05 65.20 -12.33
CA ARG A 255 62.51 66.10 -13.34
C ARG A 255 62.14 67.45 -12.72
N ALA A 256 63.03 68.44 -12.87
CA ALA A 256 62.79 69.81 -12.43
C ALA A 256 61.54 70.43 -13.11
N PRO A 257 60.73 71.22 -12.40
CA PRO A 257 59.49 71.78 -12.92
C PRO A 257 59.77 72.93 -13.90
N LYS A 258 59.58 72.71 -15.20
CA LYS A 258 59.41 73.79 -16.19
C LYS A 258 57.93 74.14 -16.33
N GLY A 259 57.54 75.16 -15.56
CA GLY A 259 56.52 76.19 -15.77
C GLY A 259 55.24 75.95 -16.57
N THR A 260 54.16 76.55 -16.03
CA THR A 260 52.95 77.07 -16.71
C THR A 260 51.95 76.00 -17.20
N ALA A 261 50.62 76.14 -17.13
CA ALA A 261 49.76 77.29 -16.94
C ALA A 261 48.42 76.87 -16.32
N THR A 262 47.79 77.83 -15.67
CA THR A 262 46.38 77.92 -15.27
C THR A 262 45.39 77.44 -16.35
N CYS A 263 44.40 76.63 -15.97
CA CYS A 263 43.12 76.60 -16.68
C CYS A 263 41.93 76.36 -15.73
N LYS A 264 41.11 77.41 -15.61
CA LYS A 264 39.74 77.46 -15.08
C LYS A 264 38.83 76.50 -15.86
N ARG A 265 37.99 75.71 -15.17
CA ARG A 265 36.65 75.25 -15.60
C ARG A 265 35.84 74.96 -14.33
N ALA A 266 34.89 75.80 -13.95
CA ALA A 266 33.52 75.88 -14.47
C ALA A 266 32.67 74.67 -14.02
N ALA A 267 31.69 74.99 -13.18
CA ALA A 267 30.68 74.13 -12.59
C ALA A 267 29.72 73.52 -13.63
N THR A 268 29.15 72.35 -13.35
CA THR A 268 27.85 71.83 -13.82
C THR A 268 27.57 70.57 -12.96
N SER A 269 26.79 70.66 -11.88
CA SER A 269 25.33 70.53 -11.77
C SER A 269 24.77 69.18 -12.25
N GLN A 270 23.84 68.65 -11.44
CA GLN A 270 22.84 67.63 -11.73
C GLN A 270 23.31 66.17 -11.76
N ILE A 271 22.51 65.15 -11.46
CA ILE A 271 21.21 64.90 -10.81
C ILE A 271 21.25 63.37 -10.63
N GLY A 272 20.68 62.82 -9.55
CA GLY A 272 20.33 61.40 -9.55
C GLY A 272 20.30 60.71 -8.19
N PRO A 273 19.14 60.65 -7.51
CA PRO A 273 18.92 59.74 -6.40
C PRO A 273 18.62 58.34 -6.97
N SER A 274 19.51 57.36 -6.79
CA SER A 274 19.27 55.98 -7.21
C SER A 274 19.33 55.03 -6.02
N THR A 275 18.17 54.94 -5.37
CA THR A 275 17.60 53.75 -4.71
C THR A 275 18.57 52.82 -3.98
N ASP A 276 18.67 53.07 -2.68
CA ASP A 276 18.84 52.07 -1.63
C ASP A 276 17.96 50.84 -1.90
N THR A 277 18.55 49.80 -2.47
CA THR A 277 17.91 48.47 -2.49
C THR A 277 18.44 47.71 -1.30
N ARG A 278 17.80 48.00 -0.15
CA ARG A 278 17.90 47.25 1.10
C ARG A 278 17.55 45.79 0.83
N VAL A 279 18.57 44.97 0.56
CA VAL A 279 18.41 43.51 0.50
C VAL A 279 18.08 43.03 1.91
N LYS A 280 16.80 42.69 2.11
CA LYS A 280 16.28 42.04 3.29
C LYS A 280 17.05 40.73 3.50
N CYS A 281 17.79 40.64 4.60
CA CYS A 281 18.17 39.36 5.18
C CYS A 281 16.88 38.64 5.61
N ASN A 282 16.44 37.68 4.80
CA ASN A 282 15.48 36.67 5.25
C ASN A 282 16.22 35.73 6.20
N THR A 283 16.23 36.09 7.48
CA THR A 283 16.52 35.16 8.57
C THR A 283 15.31 34.23 8.70
N SER A 284 15.35 33.09 8.03
CA SER A 284 14.40 32.01 8.27
C SER A 284 14.62 31.50 9.70
N ALA A 285 13.81 32.00 10.62
CA ALA A 285 13.65 31.40 11.94
C ALA A 285 13.01 30.01 11.74
N THR A 286 13.83 28.98 11.88
CA THR A 286 13.37 27.61 12.07
C THR A 286 12.71 27.54 13.44
N THR A 287 11.38 27.71 13.47
CA THR A 287 10.56 27.39 14.64
C THR A 287 10.57 25.88 14.83
N THR A 288 11.48 25.40 15.67
CA THR A 288 11.37 24.08 16.32
C THR A 288 10.13 24.10 17.20
N LEU A 289 9.07 23.44 16.73
CA LEU A 289 7.94 23.01 17.54
C LEU A 289 8.46 22.12 18.68
N PRO A 290 8.03 22.35 19.94
CA PRO A 290 8.25 21.38 21.00
C PRO A 290 7.42 20.14 20.69
N GLN A 291 8.10 18.99 20.58
CA GLN A 291 7.46 17.69 20.66
C GLN A 291 6.86 17.54 22.06
N ASP A 292 5.54 17.64 22.15
CA ASP A 292 4.79 17.16 23.31
C ASP A 292 5.01 15.65 23.42
N ASN A 293 5.85 15.26 24.38
CA ASN A 293 5.93 13.91 24.90
C ASN A 293 4.66 13.62 25.68
N HIS A 294 3.57 13.30 24.96
CA HIS A 294 2.37 12.75 25.56
C HIS A 294 2.68 11.32 26.00
N LEU A 295 2.99 11.17 27.29
CA LEU A 295 3.01 9.89 27.99
C LEU A 295 1.65 9.19 27.74
N GLN A 296 1.68 8.07 27.01
CA GLN A 296 0.56 7.15 26.98
C GLN A 296 0.54 6.36 28.29
N PRO A 297 -0.60 6.24 28.98
CA PRO A 297 -0.74 5.35 30.11
C PRO A 297 -0.65 3.90 29.63
N HIS A 298 0.26 3.13 30.24
CA HIS A 298 0.38 1.70 30.06
C HIS A 298 -0.95 1.02 30.41
N LEU A 299 -1.61 0.43 29.41
CA LEU A 299 -2.68 -0.53 29.62
C LEU A 299 -2.10 -1.86 30.11
N PRO A 300 -2.78 -2.55 31.04
CA PRO A 300 -2.30 -3.81 31.59
C PRO A 300 -2.28 -4.90 30.51
N HIS A 301 -1.15 -5.59 30.39
CA HIS A 301 -1.02 -6.80 29.59
C HIS A 301 -1.91 -7.90 30.17
N THR A 302 -3.03 -8.16 29.50
CA THR A 302 -3.77 -9.41 29.68
C THR A 302 -2.99 -10.51 28.97
N HIS A 303 -2.53 -11.51 29.74
CA HIS A 303 -1.92 -12.72 29.20
C HIS A 303 -2.93 -13.42 28.28
N ALA A 304 -2.64 -13.44 26.99
CA ALA A 304 -3.36 -14.26 26.03
C ALA A 304 -3.04 -15.73 26.33
N THR A 305 -4.04 -16.45 26.85
CA THR A 305 -4.04 -17.91 26.88
C THR A 305 -3.95 -18.42 25.44
N ASN A 306 -2.92 -19.22 25.15
CA ASN A 306 -2.75 -19.86 23.85
C ASN A 306 -4.03 -20.65 23.50
N PRO A 307 -4.59 -20.47 22.28
CA PRO A 307 -5.73 -21.25 21.84
C PRO A 307 -5.34 -22.74 21.76
N THR A 308 -6.21 -23.60 22.26
CA THR A 308 -6.08 -25.06 22.14
C THR A 308 -6.10 -25.48 20.67
N GLU A 309 -5.31 -26.49 20.32
CA GLU A 309 -5.06 -27.01 18.96
C GLU A 309 -6.34 -27.32 18.16
N SER A 310 -7.48 -27.52 18.82
CA SER A 310 -8.79 -27.73 18.20
C SER A 310 -9.43 -26.48 17.59
N GLU A 311 -9.00 -25.26 17.98
CA GLU A 311 -9.52 -23.98 17.47
C GLU A 311 -8.74 -23.45 16.25
N MET A 312 -7.61 -24.08 15.91
CA MET A 312 -6.80 -23.72 14.74
C MET A 312 -7.28 -24.34 13.42
N ILE A 313 -8.25 -25.26 13.47
CA ILE A 313 -8.82 -25.87 12.26
C ILE A 313 -9.79 -24.88 11.63
N ASP A 314 -9.44 -24.38 10.44
CA ASP A 314 -10.24 -23.41 9.68
C ASP A 314 -11.70 -23.91 9.55
N PRO A 315 -12.70 -23.20 10.11
CA PRO A 315 -14.09 -23.61 10.03
C PRO A 315 -14.61 -23.71 8.59
N ARG A 316 -13.92 -23.12 7.60
CA ARG A 316 -14.24 -23.27 6.16
C ARG A 316 -13.95 -24.67 5.62
N LEU A 317 -12.99 -25.41 6.20
CA LEU A 317 -12.70 -26.78 5.79
C LEU A 317 -13.86 -27.74 6.13
N ARG A 318 -14.59 -27.47 7.23
CA ARG A 318 -15.80 -28.22 7.59
C ARG A 318 -16.97 -27.98 6.64
N VAL A 319 -17.00 -26.84 5.96
CA VAL A 319 -18.04 -26.52 4.96
C VAL A 319 -17.77 -27.26 3.65
N LEU A 320 -16.51 -27.39 3.24
CA LEU A 320 -16.13 -28.12 2.03
C LEU A 320 -16.41 -29.64 2.11
N GLU A 321 -16.28 -30.25 3.28
CA GLU A 321 -16.67 -31.65 3.48
C GLU A 321 -18.18 -31.87 3.28
N ARG A 322 -19.03 -30.93 3.71
CA ARG A 322 -20.48 -31.00 3.52
C ARG A 322 -20.89 -30.78 2.06
N PHE A 323 -20.22 -29.88 1.34
CA PHE A 323 -20.47 -29.68 -0.09
C PHE A 323 -19.99 -30.87 -0.95
N SER A 324 -18.86 -31.49 -0.61
CA SER A 324 -18.36 -32.71 -1.28
C SER A 324 -19.35 -33.86 -1.19
N TRP A 325 -20.02 -34.03 -0.04
CA TRP A 325 -21.04 -35.07 0.13
C TRP A 325 -22.31 -34.81 -0.68
N ALA A 326 -22.81 -33.56 -0.71
CA ALA A 326 -23.97 -33.20 -1.51
C ALA A 326 -23.72 -33.36 -3.03
N TYR A 327 -22.51 -32.98 -3.49
CA TYR A 327 -22.14 -33.10 -4.90
C TYR A 327 -21.97 -34.54 -5.35
N ARG A 328 -21.34 -35.39 -4.52
CA ARG A 328 -21.20 -36.84 -4.79
C ARG A 328 -22.56 -37.53 -4.85
N ARG A 329 -23.51 -37.13 -3.99
CA ARG A 329 -24.87 -37.70 -3.98
C ARG A 329 -25.68 -37.32 -5.21
N LYS A 330 -25.55 -36.07 -5.69
CA LYS A 330 -26.21 -35.63 -6.93
C LYS A 330 -25.67 -36.38 -8.15
N PHE A 331 -24.34 -36.51 -8.26
CA PHE A 331 -23.69 -37.24 -9.35
C PHE A 331 -24.05 -38.73 -9.36
N ALA A 332 -24.16 -39.35 -8.17
CA ALA A 332 -24.58 -40.74 -8.06
C ALA A 332 -26.03 -40.96 -8.51
N ILE A 333 -26.94 -40.03 -8.22
CA ILE A 333 -28.35 -40.11 -8.65
C ILE A 333 -28.46 -39.92 -10.16
N GLU A 334 -27.76 -38.93 -10.74
CA GLU A 334 -27.75 -38.70 -12.19
C GLU A 334 -27.16 -39.90 -12.95
N ALA A 335 -26.09 -40.51 -12.44
CA ALA A 335 -25.53 -41.73 -13.03
C ALA A 335 -26.51 -42.92 -12.96
N LEU A 336 -27.29 -43.04 -11.87
CA LEU A 336 -28.26 -44.13 -11.71
C LEU A 336 -29.48 -43.95 -12.62
N VAL A 337 -29.91 -42.71 -12.86
CA VAL A 337 -30.98 -42.38 -13.82
C VAL A 337 -30.56 -42.68 -15.25
N ILE A 338 -29.31 -42.38 -15.62
CA ILE A 338 -28.76 -42.69 -16.94
C ILE A 338 -28.68 -44.22 -17.15
N LEU A 339 -28.25 -44.97 -16.13
CA LEU A 339 -28.18 -46.43 -16.22
C LEU A 339 -29.56 -47.08 -16.34
N LEU A 340 -30.57 -46.59 -15.61
CA LEU A 340 -31.94 -47.09 -15.70
C LEU A 340 -32.67 -46.72 -17.00
N ALA A 341 -32.16 -45.74 -17.76
CA ALA A 341 -32.73 -45.36 -19.05
C ALA A 341 -32.15 -46.16 -20.23
N LEU A 342 -31.13 -47.00 -19.97
CA LEU A 342 -30.44 -47.82 -20.98
C LEU A 342 -30.83 -49.31 -20.94
N ASP A 343 -31.63 -49.72 -19.96
CA ASP A 343 -32.33 -51.01 -19.87
C ASP A 343 -33.81 -50.83 -20.28
#